data_AF-A0A392MR64-F1
#
_entry.id   AF-A0A392MR64-F1
#
_cell.length_a   1.000
_cell.length_b   1.000
_cell.length_c   1.000
_cell.angle_alpha   90.00
_cell.angle_beta   90.00
_cell.angle_gamma   90.00
#
_symmetry.space_group_name_H-M   'P 1'
#
loop_
_entity.id
_entity.type
_entity.pdbx_description
1 polymer ?
#
loop_
_entity_poly.entity_id
_entity_poly.type
_entity_poly.pdbx_seq_one_letter_code
_entity_poly.pdbx_strand_id
1 'polypeptide(L)'
;MKREYEEFKIRINRLVAKAAKVPEEGWVMQDGTPWPGNIVRDHPGMIQVFLGQSGGLDADGNELPRLVYVSREKRPGFQHHKKAGAMNAF
;
A
#
# COMPACT_ATOMS: atom_id res chain seq x y z
N MET A 1 -7.99 -14.33 19.60
CA MET A 1 -6.60 -14.01 19.21
C MET A 1 -5.91 -15.07 18.33
N LYS A 2 -5.54 -16.28 18.80
CA LYS A 2 -4.79 -17.25 17.96
C LYS A 2 -5.52 -17.62 16.66
N ARG A 3 -6.83 -17.92 16.75
CA ARG A 3 -7.66 -18.25 15.57
C ARG A 3 -7.75 -17.08 14.57
N GLU A 4 -8.09 -15.89 15.03
CA GLU A 4 -8.19 -14.68 14.20
C GLU A 4 -6.86 -14.36 13.51
N TYR A 5 -5.74 -14.55 14.22
CA TYR A 5 -4.41 -14.38 13.64
C TYR A 5 -4.12 -15.37 12.51
N GLU A 6 -4.48 -16.66 12.69
CA GLU A 6 -4.30 -17.65 11.62
C GLU A 6 -5.20 -17.35 10.41
N GLU A 7 -6.44 -16.91 10.63
CA GLU A 7 -7.33 -16.48 9.56
C GLU A 7 -6.76 -15.26 8.80
N PHE A 8 -6.21 -14.28 9.53
CA PHE A 8 -5.48 -13.15 8.95
C PHE A 8 -4.29 -13.59 8.11
N LYS A 9 -3.45 -14.49 8.64
CA LYS A 9 -2.28 -15.04 7.94
C LYS A 9 -2.68 -15.75 6.65
N ILE A 10 -3.76 -16.54 6.67
CA ILE A 10 -4.31 -17.17 5.46
C ILE A 10 -4.74 -16.13 4.43
N ARG A 11 -5.43 -15.06 4.85
CA ARG A 11 -5.85 -13.97 3.95
C ARG A 11 -4.65 -13.29 3.29
N ILE A 12 -3.59 -12.98 4.05
CA ILE A 12 -2.37 -12.39 3.51
C ILE A 12 -1.68 -13.33 2.52
N ASN A 13 -1.55 -14.62 2.84
CA ASN A 13 -0.95 -15.60 1.94
C ASN A 13 -1.70 -15.73 0.62
N ARG A 14 -3.03 -15.64 0.62
CA ARG A 14 -3.82 -15.60 -0.62
C ARG A 14 -3.48 -14.39 -1.48
N LEU A 15 -3.27 -13.21 -0.88
CA LEU A 15 -2.87 -12.00 -1.60
C LEU A 15 -1.47 -12.14 -2.20
N VAL A 16 -0.52 -12.71 -1.45
CA VAL A 16 0.84 -12.99 -1.94
C VAL A 16 0.80 -13.95 -3.13
N ALA A 17 0.04 -15.04 -3.03
CA ALA A 17 -0.11 -16.00 -4.13
C ALA A 17 -0.74 -15.37 -5.38
N LYS A 18 -1.76 -14.51 -5.20
CA LYS A 18 -2.38 -13.75 -6.30
C LYS A 18 -1.38 -12.79 -6.95
N ALA A 19 -0.54 -12.12 -6.15
CA ALA A 19 0.45 -11.14 -6.62
C ALA A 19 1.61 -11.76 -7.40
N ALA A 20 1.84 -13.08 -7.30
CA ALA A 20 2.93 -13.77 -7.99
C ALA A 20 2.80 -13.73 -9.53
N LYS A 21 1.58 -13.57 -10.05
CA LYS A 21 1.32 -13.41 -11.49
C LYS A 21 0.78 -12.02 -11.76
N VAL A 22 1.61 -11.19 -12.42
CA VAL A 22 1.19 -9.85 -12.86
C VAL A 22 0.17 -10.00 -14.00
N PRO A 23 -1.00 -9.34 -13.93
CA PRO A 23 -1.96 -9.32 -15.03
C PRO A 23 -1.38 -8.61 -16.25
N GLU A 24 -1.75 -9.07 -17.45
CA GLU A 24 -1.25 -8.50 -18.72
C GLU A 24 -1.72 -7.05 -18.91
N GLU A 25 -2.97 -6.75 -18.53
CA GLU A 25 -3.55 -5.40 -18.55
C GLU A 25 -3.13 -4.53 -17.36
N GLY A 26 -2.28 -5.06 -16.47
CA GLY A 26 -1.86 -4.39 -15.23
C GLY A 26 -2.81 -4.62 -14.06
N TRP A 27 -2.42 -4.09 -12.90
CA TRP A 27 -3.21 -4.18 -11.68
C TRP A 27 -4.40 -3.21 -11.73
N VAL A 28 -5.51 -3.65 -11.14
CA VAL A 28 -6.75 -2.89 -11.00
C VAL A 28 -7.10 -2.81 -9.52
N MET A 29 -7.59 -1.65 -9.11
CA MET A 29 -8.10 -1.38 -7.77
C MET A 29 -9.43 -2.09 -7.53
N GLN A 30 -9.88 -2.13 -6.26
CA GLN A 30 -11.16 -2.76 -5.93
C GLN A 30 -12.36 -2.04 -6.56
N ASP A 31 -12.24 -0.74 -6.84
CA ASP A 31 -13.26 0.09 -7.49
C ASP A 31 -13.23 -0.01 -9.03
N GLY A 32 -12.37 -0.88 -9.59
CA GLY A 32 -12.24 -1.07 -11.03
C GLY A 32 -11.31 -0.08 -11.72
N THR A 33 -10.72 0.89 -11.01
CA THR A 33 -9.77 1.82 -11.63
C THR A 33 -8.39 1.18 -11.83
N PRO A 34 -7.63 1.55 -12.87
CA PRO A 34 -6.26 1.07 -13.04
C PRO A 34 -5.37 1.50 -11.86
N TRP A 35 -4.48 0.62 -11.41
CA TRP A 35 -3.53 0.97 -10.36
C TRP A 35 -2.53 2.04 -10.87
N PRO A 36 -2.45 3.22 -10.23
CA PRO A 36 -1.54 4.30 -10.66
C PRO A 36 -0.06 3.91 -10.68
N GLY A 37 0.35 2.87 -9.94
CA GLY A 37 1.73 2.37 -9.90
C GLY A 37 2.05 1.26 -10.92
N ASN A 38 1.22 1.01 -11.94
CA ASN A 38 1.48 -0.03 -12.95
C ASN A 38 2.81 0.17 -13.70
N ILE A 39 3.25 1.42 -13.90
CA ILE A 39 4.54 1.73 -14.52
C ILE A 39 5.55 2.13 -13.43
N VAL A 40 6.39 1.17 -13.02
CA VAL A 40 7.30 1.34 -11.85
C VAL A 40 8.30 2.50 -11.99
N ARG A 41 8.61 2.93 -13.22
CA ARG A 41 9.53 4.04 -13.50
C ARG A 41 8.84 5.36 -13.86
N ASP A 42 7.51 5.36 -13.99
CA ASP A 42 6.71 6.52 -14.37
C ASP A 42 5.34 6.44 -13.70
N HIS A 43 5.24 6.92 -12.47
CA HIS A 43 3.98 6.94 -11.72
C HIS A 43 3.91 8.16 -10.81
N PRO A 44 2.69 8.68 -10.58
CA PRO A 44 2.49 9.78 -9.65
C PRO A 44 2.78 9.36 -8.20
N GLY A 45 3.01 10.34 -7.34
CA GLY A 45 3.01 10.12 -5.89
C GLY A 45 1.63 9.66 -5.40
N MET A 46 1.62 8.82 -4.38
CA MET A 46 0.38 8.31 -3.76
C MET A 46 0.47 8.45 -2.25
N ILE A 47 -0.59 8.97 -1.62
CA ILE A 47 -0.70 9.08 -0.16
C ILE A 47 -2.02 8.45 0.25
N GLN A 48 -1.98 7.51 1.19
CA GLN A 48 -3.18 6.88 1.76
C GLN A 48 -3.09 6.88 3.28
N VAL A 49 -4.14 7.37 3.93
CA VAL A 49 -4.29 7.36 5.39
C VAL A 49 -5.23 6.22 5.77
N PHE A 50 -4.75 5.27 6.57
CA PHE A 50 -5.50 4.06 6.93
C PHE A 50 -6.14 4.13 8.33
N LEU A 51 -5.44 4.71 9.30
CA LEU A 51 -5.84 4.80 10.71
C LEU A 51 -5.76 6.25 11.21
N GLY A 52 -6.18 6.52 12.45
CA GLY A 52 -6.29 7.86 13.04
C GLY A 52 -7.74 8.34 13.08
N GLN A 53 -7.96 9.66 13.10
CA GLN A 53 -9.29 10.29 13.19
C GLN A 53 -10.31 9.81 12.15
N SER A 54 -9.86 9.49 10.93
CA SER A 54 -10.71 8.97 9.86
C SER A 54 -10.69 7.44 9.74
N GLY A 55 -10.01 6.77 10.68
CA GLY A 55 -9.90 5.32 10.77
C GLY A 55 -10.93 4.70 11.71
N GLY A 56 -10.80 3.39 11.94
CA GLY A 56 -11.58 2.69 12.96
C GLY A 56 -11.00 2.86 14.37
N LEU A 57 -11.84 2.63 15.37
CA LEU A 57 -11.45 2.55 16.78
C LEU A 57 -10.93 1.14 17.12
N ASP A 58 -10.16 1.03 18.19
CA ASP A 58 -9.81 -0.27 18.77
C ASP A 58 -11.03 -0.91 19.48
N ALA A 59 -10.82 -2.10 20.06
CA ALA A 59 -11.89 -2.85 20.72
C ALA A 59 -12.47 -2.13 21.96
N ASP A 60 -11.73 -1.20 22.54
CA ASP A 60 -12.12 -0.43 23.73
C ASP A 60 -12.68 0.96 23.35
N GLY A 61 -12.76 1.27 22.05
CA GLY A 61 -13.28 2.53 21.53
C GLY A 61 -12.25 3.66 21.44
N ASN A 62 -10.95 3.36 21.56
CA ASN A 62 -9.90 4.38 21.43
C ASN A 62 -9.44 4.55 19.99
N GLU A 63 -9.02 5.77 19.63
CA GLU A 63 -8.39 6.03 18.34
C GLU A 63 -7.04 5.32 18.22
N LEU A 64 -6.84 4.61 17.10
CA LEU A 64 -5.55 4.05 16.76
C LEU A 64 -4.59 5.12 16.20
N PRO A 65 -3.28 5.02 16.44
CA PRO A 65 -2.30 5.92 15.84
C PRO A 65 -2.41 5.97 14.31
N ARG A 66 -2.18 7.16 13.74
CA ARG A 66 -2.28 7.39 12.31
C ARG A 66 -1.24 6.55 11.55
N LEU A 67 -1.72 5.72 10.62
CA LEU A 67 -0.90 4.97 9.67
C LEU A 67 -1.03 5.60 8.29
N VAL A 68 0.07 6.15 7.77
CA VAL A 68 0.12 6.77 6.44
C VAL A 68 1.02 5.94 5.53
N TYR A 69 0.49 5.50 4.39
CA TYR A 69 1.28 4.97 3.28
C TYR A 69 1.61 6.08 2.31
N VAL A 70 2.87 6.15 1.91
CA VAL A 70 3.34 7.09 0.89
C VAL A 70 4.19 6.34 -0.12
N SER A 71 3.83 6.50 -1.39
CA SER A 71 4.67 6.17 -2.53
C SER A 71 5.15 7.46 -3.18
N ARG A 72 6.46 7.56 -3.41
CA ARG A 72 7.05 8.72 -4.07
C ARG A 72 6.76 8.69 -5.56
N GLU A 73 6.58 9.87 -6.15
CA GLU A 73 6.57 10.02 -7.60
C GLU A 73 7.91 9.55 -8.18
N LYS A 74 7.84 8.93 -9.37
CA LYS A 74 9.01 8.63 -10.20
C LYS A 74 8.73 9.00 -11.63
N ARG A 75 9.73 9.59 -12.29
CA ARG A 75 9.70 9.95 -13.71
C ARG A 75 10.97 9.46 -14.40
N PRO A 76 10.90 9.06 -15.68
CA PRO A 76 12.09 8.77 -16.49
C PRO A 76 13.04 9.98 -16.52
N GLY A 77 14.35 9.73 -16.46
CA GLY A 77 15.37 10.78 -16.44
C GLY A 77 15.70 11.37 -15.07
N PHE A 78 14.97 11.01 -14.01
CA PHE A 78 15.22 11.49 -12.66
C PHE A 78 15.87 10.42 -11.77
N GLN A 79 16.99 10.76 -11.14
CA GLN A 79 17.64 9.88 -10.17
C GLN A 79 16.88 9.89 -8.84
N HIS A 80 16.56 8.71 -8.31
CA HIS A 80 15.62 8.58 -7.18
C HIS A 80 16.27 8.17 -5.84
N HIS A 81 17.60 8.07 -5.80
CA HIS A 81 18.43 7.85 -4.60
C HIS A 81 18.00 6.68 -3.68
N LYS A 82 17.34 5.65 -4.24
CA LYS A 82 16.91 4.41 -3.55
C LYS A 82 16.35 4.68 -2.13
N LYS A 83 16.99 4.13 -1.10
CA LYS A 83 16.59 4.26 0.32
C LYS A 83 16.82 5.66 0.87
N ALA A 84 17.94 6.32 0.52
CA ALA A 84 18.22 7.68 0.99
C ALA A 84 17.13 8.66 0.52
N GLY A 85 16.76 8.58 -0.76
CA GLY A 85 15.66 9.38 -1.28
C GLY A 85 14.30 9.03 -0.68
N ALA A 86 14.09 7.78 -0.23
CA ALA A 86 12.87 7.40 0.47
C ALA A 86 12.84 8.03 1.86
N MET A 87 13.89 7.85 2.65
CA MET A 87 13.98 8.35 4.02
C MET A 87 13.89 9.88 4.10
N ASN A 88 14.49 10.61 3.15
CA ASN A 88 14.51 12.07 3.16
C ASN A 88 13.21 12.73 2.67
N ALA A 89 12.30 11.96 2.08
CA ALA A 89 10.99 12.45 1.66
C ALA A 89 9.95 12.41 2.79
N PHE A 90 10.32 11.84 3.94
CA PHE A 90 9.57 11.78 5.19
C PHE A 90 10.28 12.60 6.26
#